data_AF-A0A3D5CJC4-F1
#
_entry.id   AF-A0A3D5CJC4-F1
#
_cell.length_a   1.000
_cell.length_b   1.000
_cell.length_c   1.000
_cell.angle_alpha   90.00
_cell.angle_beta   90.00
_cell.angle_gamma   90.00
#
_symmetry.space_group_name_H-M   'P 1'
#
loop_
_entity.id
_entity.type
_entity.pdbx_description
1 polymer ?
#
loop_
_entity_poly.entity_id
_entity_poly.type
_entity_poly.pdbx_seq_one_letter_code
_entity_poly.pdbx_strand_id
1 'polypeptide(L)' 'MTAKKIILDCDPGNDDALGIVVALGSDRLSLQAVTTGAGHLA' A
#
# COMPACT_ATOMS: atom_id res chain seq x y z
N MET A 1 -17.62 -9.97 7.10
CA MET A 1 -16.69 -9.06 7.84
C MET A 1 -16.49 -7.83 6.98
N THR A 2 -16.43 -6.63 7.56
CA THR A 2 -16.18 -5.40 6.80
C THR A 2 -14.68 -5.26 6.55
N ALA A 3 -14.27 -5.03 5.30
CA ALA A 3 -12.87 -4.82 4.95
C ALA A 3 -12.31 -3.56 5.63
N LYS A 4 -11.09 -3.63 6.14
CA LYS A 4 -10.41 -2.51 6.80
C LYS A 4 -9.99 -1.49 5.76
N LYS A 5 -10.50 -0.27 5.88
CA LYS A 5 -10.07 0.87 5.05
C LYS A 5 -8.66 1.29 5.43
N ILE A 6 -7.80 1.45 4.44
CA ILE A 6 -6.39 1.85 4.64
C ILE A 6 -5.96 2.91 3.63
N ILE A 7 -4.97 3.71 4.02
CA ILE A 7 -4.11 4.50 3.14
C ILE A 7 -2.71 3.88 3.28
N LEU A 8 -2.05 3.60 2.16
CA LEU A 8 -0.69 3.06 2.13
C LEU A 8 0.30 4.20 1.85
N ASP A 9 1.12 4.54 2.82
CA ASP A 9 2.21 5.51 2.66
C ASP A 9 3.54 4.76 2.55
N CYS A 10 4.31 4.99 1.47
CA CYS A 10 5.54 4.26 1.19
C CYS A 10 6.58 5.08 0.41
N ASP A 11 7.82 4.61 0.31
CA ASP A 11 8.89 5.23 -0.49
C ASP A 11 9.29 4.32 -1.68
N PRO A 12 8.66 4.48 -2.85
CA PRO A 12 8.53 3.41 -3.86
C PRO A 12 9.80 2.59 -4.15
N GLY A 13 9.78 1.33 -3.71
CA GLY A 13 10.71 0.26 -4.06
C GLY A 13 10.01 -1.02 -4.52
N ASN A 14 10.80 -2.07 -4.76
CA ASN A 14 10.26 -3.37 -5.18
C ASN A 14 9.35 -4.00 -4.11
N ASP A 15 9.69 -3.80 -2.84
CA ASP A 15 8.95 -4.27 -1.68
C ASP A 15 7.63 -3.50 -1.47
N ASP A 16 7.59 -2.20 -1.75
CA ASP A 16 6.34 -1.42 -1.71
C ASP A 16 5.40 -1.82 -2.84
N ALA A 17 5.94 -2.07 -4.04
CA ALA A 17 5.15 -2.56 -5.16
C ALA A 17 4.45 -3.89 -4.80
N LEU A 18 5.16 -4.79 -4.11
CA LEU A 18 4.57 -6.01 -3.58
C LEU A 18 3.49 -5.70 -2.53
N GLY A 19 3.73 -4.77 -1.62
CA GLY A 19 2.77 -4.31 -0.62
C GLY A 19 1.46 -3.80 -1.24
N ILE A 20 1.55 -3.00 -2.31
CA ILE A 20 0.39 -2.50 -3.07
C ILE A 20 -0.39 -3.66 -3.70
N VAL A 21 0.29 -4.61 -4.35
CA VAL A 21 -0.35 -5.77 -4.98
C VAL A 21 -1.06 -6.65 -3.94
N VAL A 22 -0.41 -6.90 -2.80
CA VAL A 22 -1.00 -7.67 -1.69
C VAL A 22 -2.22 -6.94 -1.12
N ALA A 23 -2.16 -5.62 -0.95
CA ALA A 23 -3.27 -4.83 -0.44
C ALA A 23 -4.48 -4.84 -1.39
N LEU A 24 -4.24 -4.77 -2.70
CA LEU A 24 -5.30 -4.84 -3.73
C LEU A 24 -5.91 -6.24 -3.85
N GLY A 25 -5.14 -7.29 -3.59
CA GLY A 25 -5.60 -8.68 -3.66
C GLY A 25 -6.31 -9.20 -2.40
N SER A 26 -6.29 -8.44 -1.30
CA SER A 26 -6.85 -8.89 -0.02
C SER A 26 -8.34 -8.53 0.13
N ASP A 27 -9.20 -9.53 0.35
CA ASP A 27 -10.61 -9.34 0.71
C ASP A 27 -10.81 -8.71 2.11
N ARG A 28 -9.74 -8.64 2.91
CA ARG A 28 -9.74 -8.04 4.26
C ARG A 28 -9.43 -6.56 4.24
N LEU A 29 -8.90 -6.02 3.14
CA LEU A 29 -8.45 -4.64 3.03
C LEU A 29 -9.23 -3.89 1.96
N SER A 30 -9.37 -2.59 2.17
CA SER A 30 -9.94 -1.67 1.19
C SER A 30 -8.99 -0.49 1.05
N LEU A 31 -8.03 -0.61 0.12
CA LEU A 31 -7.04 0.41 -0.17
C LEU A 31 -7.72 1.63 -0.80
N GLN A 32 -7.72 2.76 -0.08
CA GLN A 32 -8.40 4.00 -0.51
C GLN A 32 -7.48 4.94 -1.27
N ALA A 33 -6.20 4.95 -0.92
CA ALA A 33 -5.18 5.78 -1.53
C ALA A 33 -3.79 5.19 -1.28
N VAL A 34 -2.85 5.54 -2.16
CA VAL A 34 -1.41 5.37 -1.96
C VAL A 34 -0.79 6.77 -1.92
N THR A 35 0.01 7.05 -0.90
CA THR A 35 0.82 8.26 -0.79
C THR A 35 2.29 7.88 -0.80
N THR A 36 3.15 8.78 -1.30
CA THR A 36 4.57 8.48 -1.46
C THR A 36 5.44 9.50 -0.75
N GLY A 37 6.40 9.02 0.04
CA GLY A 37 7.48 9.81 0.63
C GLY A 37 8.80 9.69 -0.14
N ALA A 38 9.75 10.59 0.13
CA ALA A 38 11.13 10.45 -0.33
C ALA A 38 11.94 9.64 0.70
N GLY A 39 12.34 8.42 0.35
CA GLY A 39 13.13 7.53 1.23
C GLY A 39 14.19 6.74 0.45
N HIS A 40 13.78 5.76 -0.36
CA HIS A 40 14.66 4.87 -1.12
C HIS A 40 15.61 5.56 -2.12
N LEU A 41 15.27 6.76 -2.59
CA LEU A 41 16.06 7.54 -3.56
C LEU A 41 17.05 8.54 -2.90
N ALA A 42 17.34 8.39 -1.60
CA ALA A 42 18.39 9.15 -0.90
C ALA A 42 19.72 8.39 -0.84
#